data_AF-A0A4Y1PH06-F1
#
_entry.id   AF-A0A4Y1PH06-F1
#
_cell.length_a   1.000
_cell.length_b   1.000
_cell.length_c   1.000
_cell.angle_alpha   90.00
_cell.angle_beta   90.00
_cell.angle_gamma   90.00
#
_symmetry.space_group_name_H-M   'P 1'
#
loop_
_entity.id
_entity.type
_entity.pdbx_description
1 polymer ?
#
loop_
_entity_poly.entity_id
_entity_poly.type
_entity_poly.pdbx_seq_one_letter_code
_entity_poly.pdbx_strand_id
1 'polypeptide(L)'
;RRLSALGPGGLTRERAQMEVRDVHYSHYGRMCPIETPEGPNIGLINSLSSYARVNEFGFIETPYRKVDLETNSITDQIDYLTADEEDSYVVAQANSTLDENGRFTADEVVCRFRGNNTVMAKEKMDYMDVSPKQVVSAATACIPFLENDDSNRALMGANMQRQAVPLMNPESPFVGTGMEHVAARDSGAAIVAKRKGRVEHVESNEILVRQLIEEDGQEYEGELDRYPLAKFKRSNTGTCYNQRPIVASGDVVTKGEILADGPSMELGEMALGRNVVVG
;
A
#
# COMPACT_ATOMS: atom_id res chain seq x y z
N ARG A 1 -4.09 -5.78 7.88
CA ARG A 1 -5.05 -5.47 6.80
C ARG A 1 -5.65 -6.75 6.19
N ARG A 2 -5.99 -7.78 6.99
CA ARG A 2 -6.62 -9.02 6.50
C ARG A 2 -8.10 -9.05 6.89
N LEU A 3 -8.92 -9.63 6.04
CA LEU A 3 -10.34 -9.89 6.24
C LEU A 3 -10.53 -11.40 6.35
N SER A 4 -11.25 -11.84 7.37
CA SER A 4 -11.57 -13.25 7.60
C SER A 4 -13.07 -13.41 7.58
N ALA A 5 -13.57 -14.27 6.68
CA ALA A 5 -14.97 -14.70 6.69
C ALA A 5 -15.26 -15.77 7.76
N LEU A 6 -14.21 -16.27 8.42
CA LEU A 6 -14.29 -17.26 9.51
C LEU A 6 -14.42 -16.56 10.87
N GLY A 7 -15.26 -17.11 11.75
CA GLY A 7 -15.40 -16.64 13.14
C GLY A 7 -16.82 -16.79 13.68
N PRO A 8 -17.08 -16.35 14.93
CA PRO A 8 -18.42 -16.30 15.49
C PRO A 8 -19.37 -15.48 14.60
N GLY A 9 -20.49 -16.08 14.17
CA GLY A 9 -21.42 -15.44 13.22
C GLY A 9 -20.97 -15.44 11.76
N GLY A 10 -19.78 -15.96 11.46
CA GLY A 10 -19.24 -16.14 10.11
C GLY A 10 -19.40 -17.57 9.59
N LEU A 11 -18.62 -17.89 8.56
CA LEU A 11 -18.61 -19.20 7.93
C LEU A 11 -17.71 -20.18 8.68
N THR A 12 -18.01 -21.48 8.55
CA THR A 12 -17.08 -22.55 8.89
C THR A 12 -16.48 -23.12 7.62
N ARG A 13 -15.28 -23.71 7.71
CA ARG A 13 -14.56 -24.28 6.55
C ARG A 13 -15.40 -25.30 5.77
N GLU A 14 -16.19 -26.09 6.48
CA GLU A 14 -17.05 -27.16 5.93
C GLU A 14 -18.31 -26.61 5.25
N ARG A 15 -18.80 -25.44 5.68
CA ARG A 15 -19.99 -24.79 5.12
C ARG A 15 -19.66 -23.81 4.00
N ALA A 16 -18.39 -23.48 3.81
CA ALA A 16 -17.93 -22.55 2.78
C ALA A 16 -17.97 -23.21 1.39
N GLN A 17 -19.05 -22.94 0.65
CA GLN A 17 -19.23 -23.33 -0.75
C GLN A 17 -18.26 -22.58 -1.68
N MET A 18 -18.13 -23.07 -2.91
CA MET A 18 -17.22 -22.50 -3.92
C MET A 18 -17.58 -21.06 -4.28
N GLU A 19 -18.87 -20.73 -4.32
CA GLU A 19 -19.37 -19.38 -4.65
C GLU A 19 -18.85 -18.29 -3.71
N VAL A 20 -18.62 -18.62 -2.43
CA VAL A 20 -18.09 -17.65 -1.45
C VAL A 20 -16.57 -17.54 -1.49
N ARG A 21 -15.90 -18.51 -2.11
CA ARG A 21 -14.44 -18.54 -2.26
C ARG A 21 -13.98 -17.88 -3.55
N ASP A 22 -14.87 -17.77 -4.53
CA ASP A 22 -14.54 -17.24 -5.84
C ASP A 22 -14.37 -15.72 -5.83
N VAL A 23 -13.66 -15.20 -6.82
CA VAL A 23 -13.42 -13.76 -6.96
C VAL A 23 -14.63 -13.10 -7.62
N HIS A 24 -15.29 -12.21 -6.89
CA HIS A 24 -16.40 -11.43 -7.42
C HIS A 24 -15.91 -10.12 -8.06
N TYR A 25 -16.60 -9.61 -9.09
CA TYR A 25 -16.20 -8.39 -9.79
C TYR A 25 -16.13 -7.16 -8.87
N SER A 26 -17.01 -7.08 -7.86
CA SER A 26 -17.01 -5.99 -6.87
C SER A 26 -15.79 -5.96 -5.97
N HIS A 27 -14.96 -7.02 -5.96
CA HIS A 27 -13.70 -7.04 -5.22
C HIS A 27 -12.68 -6.04 -5.79
N TYR A 28 -12.85 -5.59 -7.03
CA TYR A 28 -11.94 -4.66 -7.68
C TYR A 28 -11.70 -3.41 -6.82
N GLY A 29 -10.43 -3.12 -6.53
CA GLY A 29 -10.04 -1.97 -5.71
C GLY A 29 -10.34 -2.08 -4.21
N ARG A 30 -11.00 -3.16 -3.76
CA ARG A 30 -11.47 -3.35 -2.36
C ARG A 30 -10.73 -4.50 -1.67
N MET A 31 -10.72 -5.66 -2.32
CA MET A 31 -10.02 -6.86 -1.85
C MET A 31 -9.06 -7.35 -2.91
N CYS A 32 -7.85 -7.72 -2.49
CA CYS A 32 -6.85 -8.20 -3.41
C CYS A 32 -7.25 -9.59 -3.96
N PRO A 33 -7.32 -9.77 -5.29
CA PRO A 33 -7.69 -11.05 -5.88
C PRO A 33 -6.55 -12.09 -5.84
N ILE A 34 -5.31 -11.66 -5.54
CA ILE A 34 -4.11 -12.49 -5.59
C ILE A 34 -3.70 -12.96 -4.18
N GLU A 35 -3.75 -12.07 -3.18
CA GLU A 35 -3.24 -12.39 -1.84
C GLU A 35 -4.30 -13.12 -1.01
N THR A 36 -4.31 -14.45 -1.13
CA THR A 36 -5.09 -15.36 -0.27
C THR A 36 -4.22 -16.55 0.17
N PRO A 37 -4.45 -17.13 1.36
CA PRO A 37 -3.73 -18.34 1.78
C PRO A 37 -4.03 -19.53 0.88
N GLU A 38 -3.02 -20.37 0.65
CA GLU A 38 -3.20 -21.64 -0.03
C GLU A 38 -3.92 -22.67 0.86
N GLY A 39 -4.51 -23.68 0.23
CA GLY A 39 -5.13 -24.82 0.91
C GLY A 39 -6.54 -24.54 1.44
N PRO A 40 -6.93 -25.08 2.62
CA PRO A 40 -8.33 -25.09 3.07
C PRO A 40 -8.97 -23.70 3.27
N ASN A 41 -8.16 -22.66 3.45
CA ASN A 41 -8.62 -21.29 3.71
C ASN A 41 -8.66 -20.40 2.46
N ILE A 42 -8.40 -20.95 1.27
CA ILE A 42 -8.43 -20.18 0.01
C ILE A 42 -9.79 -19.50 -0.17
N GLY A 43 -9.75 -18.20 -0.49
CA GLY A 43 -10.92 -17.33 -0.70
C GLY A 43 -11.65 -16.89 0.58
N LEU A 44 -11.36 -17.51 1.73
CA LEU A 44 -11.99 -17.20 3.02
C LEU A 44 -11.22 -16.18 3.85
N ILE A 45 -9.94 -16.00 3.51
CA ILE A 45 -9.09 -14.97 4.07
C ILE A 45 -8.52 -14.18 2.90
N ASN A 46 -8.84 -12.90 2.87
CA ASN A 46 -8.38 -11.98 1.83
C ASN A 46 -7.66 -10.79 2.47
N SER A 47 -6.92 -10.04 1.67
CA SER A 47 -6.29 -8.79 2.09
C SER A 47 -7.02 -7.59 1.50
N LEU A 48 -7.08 -6.48 2.25
CA LEU A 48 -7.51 -5.21 1.67
C LEU A 48 -6.54 -4.79 0.57
N SER A 49 -7.08 -4.23 -0.50
CA SER A 49 -6.29 -3.57 -1.53
C SER A 49 -5.60 -2.30 -1.01
N SER A 50 -4.68 -1.73 -1.79
CA SER A 50 -3.78 -0.66 -1.37
C SER A 50 -4.50 0.61 -0.93
N TYR A 51 -5.48 1.09 -1.72
CA TYR A 51 -6.20 2.34 -1.42
C TYR A 51 -7.59 2.14 -0.80
N ALA A 52 -7.99 0.90 -0.58
CA ALA A 52 -9.28 0.57 0.02
C ALA A 52 -9.41 1.14 1.44
N ARG A 53 -10.60 1.66 1.77
CA ARG A 53 -10.96 2.16 3.10
C ARG A 53 -12.28 1.53 3.55
N VAL A 54 -12.51 1.52 4.85
CA VAL A 54 -13.78 1.07 5.45
C VAL A 54 -14.52 2.30 5.93
N ASN A 55 -15.76 2.48 5.48
CA ASN A 55 -16.60 3.61 5.86
C ASN A 55 -17.24 3.42 7.26
N GLU A 56 -17.98 4.43 7.72
CA GLU A 56 -18.62 4.42 9.05
C GLU A 56 -19.63 3.28 9.24
N PHE A 57 -20.22 2.78 8.14
CA PHE A 57 -21.18 1.69 8.14
C PHE A 57 -20.53 0.30 8.00
N GLY A 58 -19.20 0.24 7.81
CA GLY A 58 -18.45 -1.00 7.66
C GLY A 58 -18.33 -1.52 6.23
N PHE A 59 -18.77 -0.77 5.21
CA PHE A 59 -18.57 -1.11 3.80
C PHE A 59 -17.18 -0.71 3.32
N ILE A 60 -16.64 -1.48 2.38
CA ILE A 60 -15.34 -1.19 1.77
C ILE A 60 -15.55 -0.29 0.56
N GLU A 61 -14.85 0.83 0.56
CA GLU A 61 -14.86 1.83 -0.51
C GLU A 61 -13.49 1.91 -1.17
N THR A 62 -13.50 2.31 -2.44
CA THR A 62 -12.28 2.51 -3.22
C THR A 62 -12.33 3.88 -3.90
N PRO A 63 -11.18 4.57 -4.05
CA PRO A 63 -11.17 5.92 -4.60
C PRO A 63 -11.23 5.90 -6.12
N TYR A 64 -11.99 6.84 -6.68
CA TYR A 64 -12.07 7.11 -8.11
C TYR A 64 -11.94 8.60 -8.39
N ARG A 65 -11.32 8.94 -9.53
CA ARG A 65 -11.25 10.33 -10.01
C ARG A 65 -12.53 10.65 -10.77
N LYS A 66 -13.16 11.77 -10.43
CA LYS A 66 -14.39 12.19 -11.08
C LYS A 66 -14.10 12.78 -12.47
N VAL A 67 -14.88 12.37 -13.47
CA VAL A 67 -14.87 13.00 -14.79
C VAL A 67 -15.93 14.10 -14.81
N ASP A 68 -15.53 15.28 -15.26
CA ASP A 68 -16.47 16.37 -15.50
C ASP A 68 -17.17 16.14 -16.84
N LEU A 69 -18.49 15.92 -16.79
CA LEU A 69 -19.33 15.63 -17.96
C LEU A 69 -19.47 16.83 -18.91
N GLU A 70 -19.29 18.06 -18.44
CA GLU A 70 -19.38 19.25 -19.30
C GLU A 70 -18.12 19.42 -20.15
N THR A 71 -16.95 19.16 -19.55
CA THR A 71 -15.64 19.37 -20.19
C THR A 71 -14.99 18.09 -20.72
N ASN A 72 -15.56 16.93 -20.39
CA ASN A 72 -15.00 15.59 -20.61
C ASN A 72 -13.54 15.47 -20.14
N SER A 73 -13.21 16.17 -19.04
CA SER A 73 -11.88 16.19 -18.46
C SER A 73 -11.89 15.54 -17.08
N ILE A 74 -10.79 14.89 -16.72
CA ILE A 74 -10.65 14.26 -15.42
C ILE A 74 -10.25 15.31 -14.41
N THR A 75 -11.02 15.39 -13.34
CA THR A 75 -10.77 16.33 -12.25
C THR A 75 -9.79 15.75 -11.22
N ASP A 76 -9.28 16.63 -10.36
CA ASP A 76 -8.51 16.23 -9.17
C ASP A 76 -9.41 15.84 -7.99
N GLN A 77 -10.73 15.88 -8.16
CA GLN A 77 -11.68 15.41 -7.16
C GLN A 77 -11.66 13.88 -7.10
N ILE A 78 -11.42 13.35 -5.90
CA ILE A 78 -11.42 11.92 -5.61
C ILE A 78 -12.64 11.61 -4.73
N ASP A 79 -13.55 10.79 -5.24
CA ASP A 79 -14.69 10.29 -4.50
C ASP A 79 -14.43 8.83 -4.11
N TYR A 80 -14.80 8.46 -2.89
CA TYR A 80 -14.75 7.08 -2.42
C TYR A 80 -16.12 6.43 -2.66
N LEU A 81 -16.15 5.36 -3.46
CA LEU A 81 -17.41 4.71 -3.83
C LEU A 81 -17.51 3.31 -3.23
N THR A 82 -18.67 3.00 -2.67
CA THR A 82 -19.06 1.64 -2.29
C THR A 82 -19.34 0.78 -3.53
N ALA A 83 -19.47 -0.53 -3.34
CA ALA A 83 -19.75 -1.44 -4.46
C ALA A 83 -21.10 -1.15 -5.12
N ASP A 84 -22.12 -0.80 -4.32
CA ASP A 84 -23.47 -0.50 -4.81
C ASP A 84 -23.51 0.82 -5.60
N GLU A 85 -22.75 1.83 -5.17
CA GLU A 85 -22.62 3.10 -5.89
C GLU A 85 -21.88 2.94 -7.21
N GLU A 86 -20.77 2.18 -7.22
CA GLU A 86 -19.97 1.93 -8.43
C GLU A 86 -20.81 1.32 -9.57
N ASP A 87 -21.76 0.44 -9.26
CA ASP A 87 -22.63 -0.23 -10.26
C ASP A 87 -23.54 0.73 -11.05
N SER A 88 -23.68 1.97 -10.59
CA SER A 88 -24.44 3.01 -11.27
C SER A 88 -23.60 3.85 -12.26
N TYR A 89 -22.28 3.71 -12.23
CA TYR A 89 -21.35 4.55 -12.98
C TYR A 89 -20.50 3.76 -13.98
N VAL A 90 -20.05 4.42 -15.04
CA VAL A 90 -19.09 3.88 -16.01
C VAL A 90 -17.68 4.32 -15.63
N VAL A 91 -16.81 3.35 -15.35
CA VAL A 91 -15.46 3.61 -14.83
C VAL A 91 -14.39 3.29 -15.89
N ALA A 92 -13.59 4.28 -16.25
CA ALA A 92 -12.43 4.13 -17.13
C ALA A 92 -11.22 3.51 -16.41
N GLN A 93 -10.38 2.79 -17.15
CA GLN A 93 -9.15 2.21 -16.61
C GLN A 93 -8.06 3.27 -16.37
N ALA A 94 -7.20 3.03 -15.37
CA ALA A 94 -6.12 3.97 -14.98
C ALA A 94 -5.05 4.19 -16.07
N ASN A 95 -4.92 3.25 -17.01
CA ASN A 95 -3.95 3.30 -18.12
C ASN A 95 -4.50 4.00 -19.39
N SER A 96 -5.72 4.54 -19.34
CA SER A 96 -6.30 5.28 -20.46
C SER A 96 -5.44 6.51 -20.79
N THR A 97 -5.20 6.76 -22.06
CA THR A 97 -4.33 7.87 -22.51
C THR A 97 -5.06 9.21 -22.43
N LEU A 98 -4.40 10.18 -21.80
CA LEU A 98 -4.93 11.52 -21.54
C LEU A 98 -4.08 12.59 -22.21
N ASP A 99 -4.70 13.71 -22.58
CA ASP A 99 -4.00 14.91 -23.04
C ASP A 99 -3.51 15.79 -21.86
N GLU A 100 -2.80 16.88 -22.17
CA GLU A 100 -2.28 17.83 -21.17
C GLU A 100 -3.39 18.51 -20.34
N ASN A 101 -4.62 18.53 -20.84
CA ASN A 101 -5.79 19.09 -20.16
C ASN A 101 -6.61 18.02 -19.41
N GLY A 102 -6.11 16.79 -19.33
CA GLY A 102 -6.77 15.68 -18.63
C GLY A 102 -7.98 15.09 -19.36
N ARG A 103 -8.09 15.26 -20.69
CA ARG A 103 -9.14 14.68 -21.51
C ARG A 103 -8.68 13.38 -22.17
N PHE A 104 -9.61 12.46 -22.42
CA PHE A 104 -9.32 11.23 -23.15
C PHE A 104 -8.92 11.54 -24.60
N THR A 105 -7.77 11.00 -25.03
CA THR A 105 -7.27 11.20 -26.40
C THR A 105 -8.02 10.35 -27.42
N ALA A 106 -8.49 9.17 -27.02
CA ALA A 106 -9.26 8.26 -27.84
C ALA A 106 -10.77 8.55 -27.71
N ASP A 107 -11.51 8.44 -28.81
CA ASP A 107 -12.97 8.61 -28.81
C ASP A 107 -13.69 7.44 -28.13
N GLU A 108 -13.06 6.26 -28.15
CA GLU A 108 -13.52 5.06 -27.48
C GLU A 108 -12.54 4.64 -26.39
N VAL A 109 -13.06 4.42 -25.17
CA VAL A 109 -12.27 4.12 -23.97
C VAL A 109 -12.73 2.78 -23.40
N VAL A 110 -11.76 1.95 -22.99
CA VAL A 110 -12.03 0.70 -22.28
C VAL A 110 -12.52 1.03 -20.88
N CYS A 111 -13.71 0.55 -20.54
CA CYS A 111 -14.37 0.86 -19.30
C CYS A 111 -15.02 -0.37 -18.66
N ARG A 112 -15.39 -0.24 -17.40
CA ARG A 112 -16.16 -1.23 -16.64
C ARG A 112 -17.54 -0.67 -16.35
N PHE A 113 -18.56 -1.49 -16.57
CA PHE A 113 -19.93 -1.17 -16.19
C PHE A 113 -20.65 -2.46 -15.75
N ARG A 114 -21.12 -2.49 -14.49
CA ARG A 114 -21.84 -3.62 -13.88
C ARG A 114 -21.15 -4.98 -14.08
N GLY A 115 -19.86 -5.02 -13.77
CA GLY A 115 -19.01 -6.21 -13.90
C GLY A 115 -18.58 -6.58 -15.32
N ASN A 116 -19.06 -5.89 -16.36
CA ASN A 116 -18.65 -6.14 -17.74
C ASN A 116 -17.56 -5.15 -18.18
N ASN A 117 -16.49 -5.68 -18.75
CA ASN A 117 -15.48 -4.89 -19.43
C ASN A 117 -15.94 -4.66 -20.88
N THR A 118 -16.17 -3.41 -21.25
CA THR A 118 -16.64 -3.02 -22.59
C THR A 118 -15.88 -1.79 -23.06
N VAL A 119 -16.14 -1.40 -24.30
CA VAL A 119 -15.63 -0.15 -24.88
C VAL A 119 -16.82 0.78 -25.06
N MET A 120 -16.69 2.02 -24.59
CA MET A 120 -17.74 3.03 -24.70
C MET A 120 -17.12 4.37 -25.11
N ALA A 121 -17.95 5.25 -25.66
CA ALA A 121 -17.55 6.60 -26.01
C ALA A 121 -17.06 7.38 -24.78
N LYS A 122 -16.03 8.20 -24.92
CA LYS A 122 -15.40 8.95 -23.82
C LYS A 122 -16.38 9.86 -23.07
N GLU A 123 -17.44 10.34 -23.73
CA GLU A 123 -18.48 11.19 -23.13
C GLU A 123 -19.39 10.45 -22.14
N LYS A 124 -19.33 9.11 -22.11
CA LYS A 124 -20.09 8.29 -21.17
C LYS A 124 -19.32 7.94 -19.91
N MET A 125 -18.06 8.40 -19.77
CA MET A 125 -17.24 8.10 -18.60
C MET A 125 -17.66 9.00 -17.43
N ASP A 126 -18.03 8.40 -16.30
CA ASP A 126 -18.36 9.13 -15.08
C ASP A 126 -17.14 9.25 -14.16
N TYR A 127 -16.32 8.19 -14.11
CA TYR A 127 -15.19 8.06 -13.20
C TYR A 127 -13.99 7.38 -13.88
N MET A 128 -12.81 7.52 -13.29
CA MET A 128 -11.58 6.82 -13.68
C MET A 128 -10.85 6.26 -12.47
N ASP A 129 -10.24 5.08 -12.63
CA ASP A 129 -9.33 4.49 -11.63
C ASP A 129 -8.17 5.46 -11.29
N VAL A 130 -7.76 5.53 -10.02
CA VAL A 130 -6.67 6.42 -9.57
C VAL A 130 -5.30 5.87 -9.96
N SER A 131 -5.10 4.56 -9.80
CA SER A 131 -3.80 3.93 -10.05
C SER A 131 -3.98 2.43 -10.32
N PRO A 132 -3.18 1.81 -11.21
CA PRO A 132 -3.17 0.36 -11.38
C PRO A 132 -2.87 -0.40 -10.08
N LYS A 133 -2.09 0.20 -9.17
CA LYS A 133 -1.75 -0.39 -7.86
C LYS A 133 -2.97 -0.50 -6.92
N GLN A 134 -4.09 0.14 -7.23
CA GLN A 134 -5.28 0.12 -6.39
C GLN A 134 -5.95 -1.25 -6.31
N VAL A 135 -5.73 -2.11 -7.31
CA VAL A 135 -6.39 -3.42 -7.41
C VAL A 135 -5.78 -4.42 -6.43
N VAL A 136 -4.47 -4.33 -6.20
CA VAL A 136 -3.69 -5.31 -5.45
C VAL A 136 -3.41 -4.86 -4.01
N SER A 137 -3.05 -5.81 -3.14
CA SER A 137 -2.62 -5.51 -1.78
C SER A 137 -1.21 -4.92 -1.74
N ALA A 138 -0.82 -4.36 -0.59
CA ALA A 138 0.52 -3.81 -0.41
C ALA A 138 1.63 -4.84 -0.62
N ALA A 139 1.43 -6.11 -0.21
CA ALA A 139 2.41 -7.18 -0.40
C ALA A 139 2.57 -7.53 -1.88
N THR A 140 1.45 -7.74 -2.58
CA THR A 140 1.47 -8.04 -4.01
C THR A 140 2.01 -6.86 -4.83
N ALA A 141 1.75 -5.62 -4.40
CA ALA A 141 2.29 -4.42 -5.03
C ALA A 141 3.82 -4.27 -4.92
N CYS A 142 4.49 -5.02 -4.04
CA CYS A 142 5.95 -5.07 -3.94
C CYS A 142 6.59 -6.06 -4.93
N ILE A 143 5.82 -6.77 -5.76
CA ILE A 143 6.34 -7.68 -6.77
C ILE A 143 6.60 -6.88 -8.06
N PRO A 144 7.86 -6.75 -8.52
CA PRO A 144 8.14 -6.16 -9.82
C PRO A 144 7.69 -7.09 -10.95
N PHE A 145 7.31 -6.51 -12.10
CA PHE A 145 6.88 -7.25 -13.31
C PHE A 145 5.68 -8.19 -13.12
N LEU A 146 4.81 -7.89 -12.15
CA LEU A 146 3.61 -8.67 -11.83
C LEU A 146 2.72 -8.95 -13.05
N GLU A 147 2.67 -8.03 -14.00
CA GLU A 147 1.91 -8.15 -15.26
C GLU A 147 2.41 -9.27 -16.19
N ASN A 148 3.62 -9.78 -15.98
CA ASN A 148 4.22 -10.86 -16.77
C ASN A 148 4.15 -12.23 -16.05
N ASP A 149 3.70 -12.26 -14.80
CA ASP A 149 3.61 -13.46 -13.99
C ASP A 149 2.19 -14.05 -14.01
N ASP A 150 2.09 -15.38 -13.92
CA ASP A 150 0.79 -16.02 -13.73
C ASP A 150 0.28 -15.80 -12.31
N SER A 151 -1.05 -15.75 -12.17
CA SER A 151 -1.70 -15.40 -10.90
C SER A 151 -1.38 -16.38 -9.76
N ASN A 152 -1.13 -17.67 -10.06
CA ASN A 152 -0.79 -18.65 -9.02
C ASN A 152 0.62 -18.41 -8.48
N ARG A 153 1.59 -18.08 -9.35
CA ARG A 153 2.94 -17.69 -8.92
C ARG A 153 2.97 -16.37 -8.19
N ALA A 154 2.20 -15.38 -8.63
CA ALA A 154 2.06 -14.12 -7.92
C ALA A 154 1.51 -14.32 -6.50
N LEU A 155 0.52 -15.21 -6.34
CA LEU A 155 -0.04 -15.60 -5.04
C LEU A 155 1.02 -16.23 -4.14
N MET A 156 1.77 -17.21 -4.66
CA MET A 156 2.88 -17.85 -3.93
C MET A 156 3.94 -16.81 -3.54
N GLY A 157 4.33 -15.92 -4.46
CA GLY A 157 5.32 -14.86 -4.22
C GLY A 157 4.91 -13.92 -3.10
N ALA A 158 3.68 -13.40 -3.14
CA ALA A 158 3.15 -12.53 -2.08
C ALA A 158 3.08 -13.25 -0.72
N ASN A 159 2.76 -14.55 -0.72
CA ASN A 159 2.74 -15.37 0.49
C ASN A 159 4.15 -15.62 1.05
N MET A 160 5.13 -15.89 0.18
CA MET A 160 6.53 -16.16 0.56
C MET A 160 7.22 -14.92 1.13
N GLN A 161 6.94 -13.71 0.62
CA GLN A 161 7.48 -12.47 1.17
C GLN A 161 7.22 -12.33 2.68
N ARG A 162 6.04 -12.74 3.16
CA ARG A 162 5.67 -12.66 4.58
C ARG A 162 6.38 -13.69 5.47
N GLN A 163 7.02 -14.68 4.86
CA GLN A 163 7.78 -15.73 5.55
C GLN A 163 9.28 -15.42 5.56
N ALA A 164 9.72 -14.36 4.87
CA ALA A 164 11.11 -13.93 4.87
C ALA A 164 11.58 -13.59 6.30
N VAL A 165 12.72 -14.16 6.68
CA VAL A 165 13.31 -13.95 8.00
C VAL A 165 14.29 -12.77 7.93
N PRO A 166 14.29 -11.86 8.92
CA PRO A 166 15.24 -10.77 8.95
C PRO A 166 16.69 -11.22 8.93
N LEU A 167 17.47 -10.68 7.99
CA LEU A 167 18.90 -10.92 7.86
C LEU A 167 19.70 -10.03 8.82
N MET A 168 20.95 -10.42 9.10
CA MET A 168 21.88 -9.59 9.86
C MET A 168 22.24 -8.29 9.12
N ASN A 169 22.37 -8.35 7.80
CA ASN A 169 22.64 -7.19 6.94
C ASN A 169 21.76 -7.28 5.70
N PRO A 170 20.50 -6.80 5.75
CA PRO A 170 19.63 -6.75 4.59
C PRO A 170 20.18 -5.77 3.54
N GLU A 171 19.79 -5.94 2.27
CA GLU A 171 20.04 -4.97 1.20
C GLU A 171 18.75 -4.65 0.46
N SER A 172 18.53 -3.38 0.15
CA SER A 172 17.42 -2.92 -0.67
C SER A 172 17.49 -3.54 -2.08
N PRO A 173 16.34 -3.90 -2.67
CA PRO A 173 16.32 -4.52 -3.98
C PRO A 173 16.78 -3.53 -5.05
N PHE A 174 17.64 -3.96 -5.98
CA PHE A 174 18.00 -3.12 -7.13
C PHE A 174 16.82 -2.87 -8.07
N VAL A 175 15.86 -3.80 -8.11
CA VAL A 175 14.63 -3.69 -8.89
C VAL A 175 13.46 -3.71 -7.91
N GLY A 176 12.92 -2.52 -7.61
CA GLY A 176 11.77 -2.32 -6.73
C GLY A 176 10.57 -1.72 -7.45
N THR A 177 9.48 -1.52 -6.70
CA THR A 177 8.20 -1.00 -7.21
C THR A 177 7.87 0.41 -6.70
N GLY A 178 8.64 0.89 -5.72
CA GLY A 178 8.38 2.12 -4.94
C GLY A 178 7.38 1.91 -3.81
N MET A 179 6.80 0.72 -3.65
CA MET A 179 5.93 0.39 -2.52
C MET A 179 6.75 0.09 -1.25
N GLU A 180 8.02 -0.25 -1.40
CA GLU A 180 8.93 -0.70 -0.34
C GLU A 180 9.12 0.38 0.73
N HIS A 181 9.31 1.64 0.32
CA HIS A 181 9.44 2.77 1.23
C HIS A 181 8.16 3.02 2.05
N VAL A 182 7.00 3.00 1.37
CA VAL A 182 5.69 3.20 2.02
C VAL A 182 5.40 2.05 2.98
N ALA A 183 5.65 0.81 2.56
CA ALA A 183 5.49 -0.38 3.38
C ALA A 183 6.39 -0.34 4.63
N ALA A 184 7.66 0.08 4.47
CA ALA A 184 8.58 0.22 5.60
C ALA A 184 8.10 1.28 6.60
N ARG A 185 7.78 2.47 6.12
CA ARG A 185 7.27 3.59 6.94
C ARG A 185 6.00 3.21 7.70
N ASP A 186 5.02 2.63 7.02
CA ASP A 186 3.69 2.39 7.57
C ASP A 186 3.59 1.05 8.34
N SER A 187 4.62 0.21 8.30
CA SER A 187 4.68 -1.06 9.05
C SER A 187 4.70 -0.88 10.58
N GLY A 188 5.14 0.28 11.06
CA GLY A 188 5.43 0.53 12.47
C GLY A 188 6.72 -0.12 12.98
N ALA A 189 7.52 -0.75 12.10
CA ALA A 189 8.84 -1.27 12.46
C ALA A 189 9.94 -0.21 12.39
N ALA A 190 9.81 0.75 11.47
CA ALA A 190 10.66 1.93 11.39
C ALA A 190 10.30 2.94 12.49
N ILE A 191 11.27 3.75 12.89
CA ILE A 191 11.03 4.92 13.74
C ILE A 191 10.84 6.14 12.85
N VAL A 192 9.72 6.82 13.04
CA VAL A 192 9.29 7.94 12.18
C VAL A 192 9.24 9.23 13.00
N ALA A 193 9.73 10.32 12.42
CA ALA A 193 9.70 11.65 13.02
C ALA A 193 8.26 12.16 13.16
N LYS A 194 7.88 12.58 14.36
CA LYS A 194 6.53 13.09 14.65
C LYS A 194 6.33 14.53 14.17
N ARG A 195 7.41 15.30 14.12
CA ARG A 195 7.44 16.75 13.90
C ARG A 195 8.69 17.12 13.09
N LYS A 196 8.68 18.28 12.42
CA LYS A 196 9.89 18.85 11.80
C LYS A 196 10.89 19.19 12.91
N GLY A 197 12.16 18.87 12.70
CA GLY A 197 13.19 19.15 13.69
C GLY A 197 14.60 18.90 13.18
N ARG A 198 15.60 19.30 13.98
CA ARG A 198 17.01 19.01 13.73
C ARG A 198 17.45 17.88 14.66
N VAL A 199 18.12 16.88 14.11
CA VAL A 199 18.72 15.79 14.89
C VAL A 199 19.87 16.36 15.72
N GLU A 200 19.71 16.37 17.04
CA GLU A 200 20.72 16.92 17.95
C GLU A 200 21.76 15.84 18.27
N HIS A 201 21.29 14.63 18.58
CA HIS A 201 22.15 13.53 19.00
C HIS A 201 21.65 12.19 18.44
N VAL A 202 22.59 11.35 18.02
CA VAL A 202 22.31 10.00 17.50
C VAL A 202 23.18 9.01 18.24
N GLU A 203 22.53 8.10 18.96
CA GLU A 203 23.15 6.93 19.54
C GLU A 203 22.56 5.67 18.96
N SER A 204 23.22 4.54 19.23
CA SER A 204 22.69 3.26 18.79
C SER A 204 21.30 2.97 19.39
N ASN A 205 21.07 3.30 20.66
CA ASN A 205 19.87 3.01 21.44
C ASN A 205 18.81 4.11 21.41
N GLU A 206 19.13 5.34 21.01
CA GLU A 206 18.17 6.45 20.95
C GLU A 206 18.57 7.55 19.96
N ILE A 207 17.57 8.30 19.48
CA ILE A 207 17.74 9.48 18.64
C ILE A 207 17.05 10.66 19.34
N LEU A 208 17.74 11.79 19.43
CA LEU A 208 17.21 13.04 19.98
C LEU A 208 17.02 14.05 18.85
N VAL A 209 15.78 14.52 18.67
CA VAL A 209 15.43 15.49 17.63
C VAL A 209 14.86 16.74 18.30
N ARG A 210 15.53 17.87 18.10
CA ARG A 210 15.05 19.17 18.56
C ARG A 210 14.03 19.71 17.58
N GLN A 211 12.83 20.00 18.06
CA GLN A 211 11.78 20.54 17.21
C GLN A 211 12.21 21.90 16.63
N LEU A 212 11.92 22.12 15.35
CA LEU A 212 12.03 23.42 14.69
C LEU A 212 10.61 23.96 14.49
N ILE A 213 10.31 25.08 15.10
CA ILE A 213 9.02 25.76 15.01
C ILE A 213 9.23 27.02 14.18
N GLU A 214 8.46 27.18 13.10
CA GLU A 214 8.42 28.42 12.33
C GLU A 214 7.23 29.26 12.81
N GLU A 215 7.52 30.38 13.46
CA GLU A 215 6.54 31.43 13.81
C GLU A 215 7.05 32.77 13.25
N ASP A 216 6.17 33.53 12.60
CA ASP A 216 6.47 34.85 12.03
C ASP A 216 7.72 34.93 11.13
N GLY A 217 8.05 33.83 10.44
CA GLY A 217 9.21 33.74 9.54
C GLY A 217 10.56 33.58 10.26
N GLN A 218 10.56 33.32 11.57
CA GLN A 218 11.74 32.98 12.36
C GLN A 218 11.66 31.52 12.82
N GLU A 219 12.76 30.78 12.68
CA GLU A 219 12.88 29.41 13.21
C GLU A 219 13.29 29.47 14.69
N TYR A 220 12.45 28.91 15.55
CA TYR A 220 12.71 28.74 16.98
C TYR A 220 12.95 27.27 17.31
N GLU A 221 13.88 27.03 18.23
CA GLU A 221 14.10 25.71 18.81
C GLU A 221 13.02 25.41 19.86
N GLY A 222 12.30 24.31 19.66
CA GLY A 222 11.25 23.84 20.54
C GLY A 222 11.70 22.73 21.49
N GLU A 223 10.75 21.86 21.83
CA GLU A 223 10.98 20.70 22.69
C GLU A 223 11.95 19.68 22.07
N LEU A 224 12.61 18.91 22.94
CA LEU A 224 13.47 17.80 22.53
C LEU A 224 12.66 16.50 22.49
N ASP A 225 12.42 15.97 21.30
CA ASP A 225 11.78 14.68 21.10
C ASP A 225 12.81 13.55 21.22
N ARG A 226 12.56 12.61 22.15
CA ARG A 226 13.38 11.41 22.35
C ARG A 226 12.72 10.19 21.70
N TYR A 227 13.47 9.51 20.84
CA TYR A 227 13.06 8.31 20.12
C TYR A 227 13.92 7.10 20.55
N PRO A 228 13.44 6.26 21.48
CA PRO A 228 14.17 5.07 21.89
C PRO A 228 14.11 3.98 20.81
N LEU A 229 15.23 3.31 20.57
CA LEU A 229 15.39 2.23 19.60
C LEU A 229 15.40 0.86 20.28
N ALA A 230 14.70 -0.10 19.70
CA ALA A 230 14.73 -1.49 20.14
C ALA A 230 16.02 -2.19 19.69
N LYS A 231 16.76 -2.77 20.64
CA LYS A 231 17.97 -3.55 20.38
C LYS A 231 17.79 -5.01 20.74
N PHE A 232 18.10 -5.89 19.78
CA PHE A 232 18.15 -7.35 19.95
C PHE A 232 16.96 -7.95 20.72
N LYS A 233 15.75 -7.43 20.49
CA LYS A 233 14.54 -7.97 21.10
C LYS A 233 14.10 -9.21 20.34
N ARG A 234 13.52 -10.18 21.03
CA ARG A 234 12.96 -11.38 20.40
C ARG A 234 11.54 -11.10 19.90
N SER A 235 11.24 -11.47 18.66
CA SER A 235 9.88 -11.41 18.11
C SER A 235 9.04 -12.63 18.56
N ASN A 236 7.73 -12.58 18.32
CA ASN A 236 6.83 -13.70 18.64
C ASN A 236 7.20 -15.00 17.91
N THR A 237 7.75 -14.90 16.70
CA THR A 237 8.21 -16.04 15.89
C THR A 237 9.65 -16.44 16.23
N GLY A 238 10.29 -15.79 17.20
CA GLY A 238 11.64 -16.10 17.65
C GLY A 238 12.75 -15.48 16.82
N THR A 239 12.44 -14.58 15.89
CA THR A 239 13.44 -13.82 15.11
C THR A 239 13.99 -12.63 15.91
N CYS A 240 15.10 -12.06 15.42
CA CYS A 240 15.69 -10.86 16.01
C CYS A 240 14.97 -9.60 15.51
N TYR A 241 14.56 -8.75 16.45
CA TYR A 241 14.01 -7.42 16.21
C TYR A 241 15.04 -6.39 16.67
N ASN A 242 15.65 -5.70 15.70
CA ASN A 242 16.71 -4.74 15.95
C ASN A 242 16.53 -3.52 15.05
N GLN A 243 16.52 -2.33 15.66
CA GLN A 243 16.42 -1.06 14.96
C GLN A 243 17.78 -0.40 14.83
N ARG A 244 18.04 0.34 13.75
CA ARG A 244 19.31 1.03 13.48
C ARG A 244 19.05 2.46 13.01
N PRO A 245 19.66 3.49 13.63
CA PRO A 245 19.57 4.86 13.13
C PRO A 245 20.05 4.96 11.68
N ILE A 246 19.36 5.76 10.86
CA ILE A 246 19.79 6.10 9.50
C ILE A 246 20.17 7.57 9.34
N VAL A 247 19.70 8.42 10.25
CA VAL A 247 20.02 9.86 10.28
C VAL A 247 21.34 10.11 11.02
N ALA A 248 21.99 11.23 10.71
CA ALA A 248 23.17 11.75 11.39
C ALA A 248 22.83 12.97 12.26
N SER A 249 23.69 13.26 13.24
CA SER A 249 23.58 14.50 14.02
C SER A 249 23.77 15.71 13.10
N GLY A 250 22.87 16.69 13.22
CA GLY A 250 22.81 17.87 12.37
C GLY A 250 21.76 17.81 11.26
N ASP A 251 21.24 16.63 10.92
CA ASP A 251 20.25 16.46 9.85
C ASP A 251 18.94 17.17 10.21
N VAL A 252 18.29 17.79 9.22
CA VAL A 252 16.96 18.38 9.38
C VAL A 252 15.94 17.40 8.82
N VAL A 253 15.06 16.92 9.69
CA VAL A 253 14.04 15.92 9.37
C VAL A 253 12.66 16.56 9.35
N THR A 254 11.78 16.02 8.50
CA THR A 254 10.39 16.45 8.36
C THR A 254 9.44 15.48 9.04
N LYS A 255 8.21 15.93 9.32
CA LYS A 255 7.19 15.05 9.88
C LYS A 255 6.91 13.89 8.91
N GLY A 256 6.97 12.65 9.40
CA GLY A 256 6.74 11.46 8.61
C GLY A 256 8.00 10.83 8.00
N GLU A 257 9.16 11.45 8.20
CA GLU A 257 10.44 10.94 7.72
C GLU A 257 10.98 9.82 8.63
N ILE A 258 11.67 8.83 8.05
CA ILE A 258 12.21 7.69 8.79
C ILE A 258 13.54 8.11 9.46
N LEU A 259 13.64 7.91 10.77
CA LEU A 259 14.81 8.20 11.58
C LEU A 259 15.69 6.96 11.79
N ALA A 260 15.05 5.79 11.90
CA ALA A 260 15.72 4.52 12.11
C ALA A 260 15.00 3.39 11.39
N ASP A 261 15.80 2.52 10.78
CA ASP A 261 15.35 1.28 10.16
C ASP A 261 14.95 0.24 11.20
N GLY A 262 13.94 -0.55 10.85
CA GLY A 262 13.53 -1.75 11.55
C GLY A 262 14.29 -3.01 11.10
N PRO A 263 13.86 -4.20 11.56
CA PRO A 263 14.33 -5.44 10.95
C PRO A 263 13.90 -5.51 9.48
N SER A 264 14.75 -6.08 8.63
CA SER A 264 14.51 -6.20 7.18
C SER A 264 14.26 -4.86 6.48
N MET A 265 15.06 -3.85 6.81
CA MET A 265 15.02 -2.53 6.18
C MET A 265 16.44 -2.04 5.92
N GLU A 266 16.60 -1.25 4.87
CA GLU A 266 17.81 -0.49 4.57
C GLU A 266 17.41 0.89 4.02
N LEU A 267 17.94 1.95 4.65
CA LEU A 267 17.76 3.35 4.26
C LEU A 267 16.27 3.75 4.08
N GLY A 268 15.41 3.26 4.97
CA GLY A 268 13.98 3.56 4.95
C GLY A 268 13.19 2.77 3.91
N GLU A 269 13.77 1.78 3.24
CA GLU A 269 13.08 0.86 2.34
C GLU A 269 12.96 -0.54 2.94
N MET A 270 11.92 -1.26 2.54
CA MET A 270 11.75 -2.67 2.91
C MET A 270 12.79 -3.52 2.17
N ALA A 271 13.65 -4.20 2.92
CA ALA A 271 14.75 -5.01 2.44
C ALA A 271 14.68 -6.42 3.06
N LEU A 272 13.87 -7.29 2.46
CA LEU A 272 13.64 -8.66 2.97
C LEU A 272 14.77 -9.65 2.64
N GLY A 273 15.71 -9.26 1.78
CA GLY A 273 16.71 -10.16 1.20
C GLY A 273 18.03 -9.48 0.85
N ARG A 274 18.73 -10.06 -0.13
CA ARG A 274 20.02 -9.61 -0.67
C ARG A 274 20.03 -9.80 -2.18
N ASN A 275 20.75 -8.94 -2.89
CA ASN A 275 20.93 -9.08 -4.33
C ASN A 275 22.05 -10.09 -4.61
N VAL A 276 21.81 -11.07 -5.49
CA VAL A 276 22.80 -12.11 -5.85
C VAL A 276 22.87 -12.26 -7.36
N VAL A 277 24.05 -12.62 -7.87
CA VAL A 277 24.23 -12.98 -9.29
C VAL A 277 23.72 -14.40 -9.49
N VAL A 278 22.73 -14.55 -10.37
CA VAL A 278 22.13 -15.83 -10.76
C VAL A 278 22.40 -16.03 -12.26
N GLY A 279 22.77 -17.25 -12.65
CA GLY A 279 23.06 -17.63 -14.04
C GLY A 279 22.33 -18.89 -14.45
#